data_AF-A0A839S6M9-F1
#
_entry.id   AF-A0A839S6M9-F1
#
_cell.length_a   1.000
_cell.length_b   1.000
_cell.length_c   1.000
_cell.angle_alpha   90.00
_cell.angle_beta   90.00
_cell.angle_gamma   90.00
#
_symmetry.space_group_name_H-M   'P 1'
#
loop_
_entity.id
_entity.type
_entity.pdbx_description
1 polymer ?
#
loop_
_entity_poly.entity_id
_entity_poly.type
_entity_poly.pdbx_seq_one_letter_code
_entity_poly.pdbx_strand_id
1 'polypeptide(L)'
;MRRTLAIACAAALVLTACGTKGGGSDGGTEGAGGVTTDVGVTDADITLGVMTDQTGPFKALSTGITHGNQLWVEDANADGGICGRDLKLEIVDHGYKADTPKTLYPQIEPKVLGLVQLVGSPVTAR
;
A
#
# COMPACT_ATOMS: atom_id res chain seq x y z
N MET A 1 36.76 46.57 3.26
CA MET A 1 35.30 46.31 3.33
C MET A 1 34.75 45.67 2.05
N ARG A 2 35.41 44.62 1.52
CA ARG A 2 34.96 43.90 0.31
C ARG A 2 35.14 42.37 0.38
N ARG A 3 35.63 41.84 1.52
CA ARG A 3 35.93 40.39 1.69
C ARG A 3 34.96 39.67 2.64
N THR A 4 34.05 40.39 3.30
CA THR A 4 33.10 39.81 4.28
C THR A 4 31.70 39.55 3.73
N LEU A 5 31.44 39.89 2.46
CA LEU A 5 30.12 39.70 1.84
C LEU A 5 29.95 38.37 1.07
N ALA A 6 31.00 37.55 0.98
CA ALA A 6 30.96 36.31 0.20
C ALA A 6 30.54 35.06 1.00
N ILE A 7 30.49 35.15 2.34
CA ILE A 7 30.24 33.98 3.21
C ILE A 7 28.73 33.81 3.53
N ALA A 8 27.90 34.83 3.29
CA ALA A 8 26.47 34.78 3.61
C ALA A 8 25.60 34.06 2.56
N CYS A 9 26.09 33.79 1.35
CA CYS A 9 25.29 33.17 0.29
C CYS A 9 25.39 31.64 0.18
N ALA A 10 26.31 30.99 0.91
CA ALA A 10 26.48 29.54 0.85
C ALA A 10 25.53 28.76 1.79
N ALA A 11 24.91 29.43 2.77
CA ALA A 11 24.03 28.79 3.75
C ALA A 11 22.57 28.64 3.28
N ALA A 12 22.19 29.22 2.14
CA ALA A 12 20.81 29.23 1.64
C ALA A 12 20.48 28.10 0.64
N LEU A 13 21.45 27.26 0.27
CA LEU A 13 21.28 26.23 -0.77
C LEU A 13 21.03 24.81 -0.22
N VAL A 14 20.90 24.62 1.10
CA VAL A 14 20.76 23.28 1.71
C VAL A 14 19.28 22.83 1.83
N LEU A 15 18.29 23.67 1.54
CA LEU A 15 16.87 23.34 1.77
C LEU A 15 16.06 22.96 0.52
N THR A 16 16.67 22.79 -0.66
CA THR A 16 15.94 22.49 -1.91
C THR A 16 16.23 21.12 -2.54
N ALA A 17 16.83 20.18 -1.80
CA ALA A 17 17.19 18.86 -2.34
C ALA A 17 16.21 17.71 -2.06
N CYS A 18 14.98 17.97 -1.58
CA CYS A 18 13.92 16.95 -1.60
C CYS A 18 13.16 16.99 -2.94
N GLY A 19 13.91 16.67 -3.99
CA GLY A 19 13.42 16.53 -5.36
C GLY A 19 14.14 15.37 -6.02
N THR A 20 13.94 14.16 -5.52
CA THR A 20 14.47 12.93 -6.13
C THR A 20 13.32 12.09 -6.67
N LYS A 21 13.05 12.33 -7.95
CA LYS A 21 12.52 11.29 -8.84
C LYS A 21 13.62 10.24 -9.01
N GLY A 22 13.35 9.01 -8.62
CA GLY A 22 14.17 7.84 -8.95
C GLY A 22 15.46 7.72 -8.14
N GLY A 23 15.34 7.28 -6.90
CA GLY A 23 16.45 6.73 -6.13
C GLY A 23 15.90 5.56 -5.34
N GLY A 24 16.11 4.34 -5.83
CA GLY A 24 15.87 3.13 -5.05
C GLY A 24 16.73 3.21 -3.80
N SER A 25 16.10 3.62 -2.71
CA SER A 25 16.61 3.31 -1.39
C SER A 25 16.17 1.88 -1.15
N ASP A 26 17.09 1.00 -0.82
CA ASP A 26 16.83 -0.28 -0.17
C ASP A 26 16.20 0.01 1.21
N GLY A 27 14.99 0.60 1.19
CA GLY A 27 14.37 1.37 2.26
C GLY A 27 13.44 0.55 3.12
N GLY A 28 13.73 -0.74 3.25
CA GLY A 28 13.00 -1.55 4.19
C GLY A 28 13.51 -1.30 5.61
N THR A 29 12.60 -0.94 6.51
CA THR A 29 12.95 -0.83 7.93
C THR A 29 13.15 -2.24 8.48
N GLU A 30 14.20 -2.47 9.26
CA GLU A 30 14.40 -3.75 9.95
C GLU A 30 13.29 -3.92 10.99
N GLY A 31 12.34 -4.81 10.71
CA GLY A 31 11.19 -5.07 11.56
C GLY A 31 11.44 -6.17 12.59
N ALA A 32 10.49 -6.34 13.50
CA ALA A 32 10.54 -7.39 14.52
C ALA A 32 10.83 -8.77 13.90
N GLY A 33 11.81 -9.48 14.46
CA GLY A 33 12.26 -10.79 13.99
C GLY A 33 13.33 -10.77 12.89
N GLY A 34 13.93 -9.60 12.58
CA GLY A 34 14.93 -9.46 11.51
C GLY A 34 14.33 -9.51 10.11
N VAL A 35 13.01 -9.31 10.00
CA VAL A 35 12.29 -9.27 8.73
C VAL A 35 12.21 -7.82 8.28
N THR A 36 12.69 -7.55 7.08
CA THR A 36 12.57 -6.24 6.44
C THR A 36 11.11 -5.92 6.13
N THR A 37 10.64 -4.75 6.56
CA THR A 37 9.25 -4.29 6.39
C THR A 37 9.18 -2.96 5.66
N ASP A 38 8.05 -2.69 5.00
CA ASP A 38 7.77 -1.45 4.29
C ASP A 38 6.24 -1.17 4.32
N VAL A 39 5.72 -0.37 3.38
CA VAL A 39 4.31 0.00 3.22
C VAL A 39 3.36 -1.16 3.52
N GLY A 40 2.36 -0.86 4.36
CA GLY A 40 1.33 -1.82 4.76
C GLY A 40 1.75 -2.85 5.79
N VAL A 41 2.97 -2.76 6.34
CA VAL A 41 3.43 -3.60 7.46
C VAL A 41 3.81 -2.74 8.65
N THR A 42 3.28 -3.08 9.83
CA THR A 42 3.64 -2.49 11.12
C THR A 42 4.26 -3.55 12.03
N ASP A 43 4.54 -3.20 13.29
CA ASP A 43 4.98 -4.17 14.29
C ASP A 43 3.87 -5.19 14.65
N ALA A 44 2.60 -4.85 14.41
CA ALA A 44 1.45 -5.67 14.80
C ALA A 44 0.65 -6.20 13.62
N ASP A 45 0.70 -5.55 12.46
CA ASP A 45 -0.23 -5.82 11.36
C ASP A 45 0.46 -5.95 10.00
N ILE A 46 -0.12 -6.76 9.12
CA ILE A 46 0.09 -6.74 7.67
C ILE A 46 -1.25 -6.45 7.01
N THR A 47 -1.35 -5.33 6.30
CA THR A 47 -2.58 -4.93 5.61
C THR A 47 -2.49 -5.31 4.12
N LEU A 48 -3.49 -6.03 3.64
CA LEU A 48 -3.63 -6.44 2.24
C LEU A 48 -4.86 -5.77 1.62
N GLY A 49 -4.76 -5.34 0.37
CA GLY A 49 -5.87 -4.72 -0.34
C GLY A 49 -6.74 -5.73 -1.08
N VAL A 50 -8.03 -5.46 -1.09
CA VAL A 50 -9.05 -6.16 -1.87
C VAL A 50 -9.80 -5.13 -2.68
N MET A 51 -9.60 -5.16 -4.00
CA MET A 51 -10.33 -4.33 -4.94
C MET A 51 -11.28 -5.23 -5.73
N THR A 52 -12.57 -5.09 -5.45
CA THR A 52 -13.58 -6.07 -5.87
C THR A 52 -14.86 -5.42 -6.41
N ASP A 53 -15.77 -6.23 -6.94
CA ASP A 53 -17.07 -5.80 -7.42
C ASP A 53 -18.17 -6.26 -6.44
N GLN A 54 -18.64 -5.38 -5.56
CA GLN A 54 -19.71 -5.69 -4.59
C GLN A 54 -21.08 -5.12 -4.99
N THR A 55 -21.13 -4.22 -5.97
CA THR A 55 -22.36 -3.52 -6.39
C THR A 55 -22.70 -3.70 -7.87
N GLY A 56 -21.77 -4.21 -8.67
CA GLY A 56 -21.90 -4.42 -10.10
C GLY A 56 -22.25 -5.86 -10.51
N PRO A 57 -22.06 -6.20 -11.79
CA PRO A 57 -22.56 -7.44 -12.39
C PRO A 57 -21.91 -8.72 -11.85
N PHE A 58 -20.70 -8.65 -11.30
CA PHE A 58 -19.98 -9.79 -10.75
C PHE A 58 -20.11 -9.91 -9.23
N LYS A 59 -21.00 -9.13 -8.59
CA LYS A 59 -21.26 -9.16 -7.14
C LYS A 59 -21.28 -10.57 -6.54
N ALA A 60 -22.09 -11.48 -7.09
CA ALA A 60 -22.24 -12.81 -6.51
C ALA A 60 -20.92 -13.60 -6.45
N LEU A 61 -20.13 -13.57 -7.54
CA LEU A 61 -18.82 -14.19 -7.60
C LEU A 61 -17.83 -13.50 -6.66
N SER A 62 -17.74 -12.19 -6.77
CA SER A 62 -16.83 -11.34 -6.00
C SER A 62 -17.03 -11.43 -4.50
N THR A 63 -18.29 -11.47 -4.04
CA THR A 63 -18.64 -11.69 -2.63
C THR A 63 -18.11 -13.03 -2.13
N GLY A 64 -18.25 -14.10 -2.91
CA GLY A 64 -17.69 -15.42 -2.55
C GLY A 64 -16.18 -15.40 -2.41
N ILE A 65 -15.47 -14.75 -3.34
CA ILE A 65 -14.01 -14.60 -3.28
C ILE A 65 -13.60 -13.77 -2.05
N THR A 66 -14.28 -12.64 -1.79
CA THR A 66 -13.97 -11.78 -0.65
C THR A 66 -14.22 -12.48 0.69
N HIS A 67 -15.30 -13.26 0.81
CA HIS A 67 -15.52 -14.08 2.00
C HIS A 67 -14.44 -15.15 2.17
N GLY A 68 -13.95 -15.76 1.08
CA GLY A 68 -12.82 -16.68 1.13
C GLY A 68 -11.53 -16.02 1.65
N ASN A 69 -11.26 -14.79 1.22
CA ASN A 69 -10.12 -14.01 1.74
C ASN A 69 -10.29 -13.68 3.23
N GLN A 70 -11.50 -13.33 3.67
CA GLN A 70 -11.79 -13.07 5.08
C GLN A 70 -11.60 -14.32 5.94
N LEU A 71 -12.12 -15.47 5.49
CA LEU A 71 -11.93 -16.75 6.18
C LEU A 71 -10.44 -17.11 6.30
N TRP A 72 -9.67 -16.96 5.21
CA TRP A 72 -8.24 -17.20 5.26
C TRP A 72 -7.50 -16.28 6.25
N VAL A 73 -7.87 -15.00 6.30
CA VAL A 73 -7.30 -14.06 7.28
C VAL A 73 -7.66 -14.45 8.71
N GLU A 74 -8.91 -14.85 8.96
CA GLU A 74 -9.34 -15.33 10.27
C GLU A 74 -8.55 -16.56 10.72
N ASP A 75 -8.42 -17.56 9.84
CA ASP A 75 -7.66 -18.78 10.12
C ASP A 75 -6.17 -18.47 10.36
N ALA A 76 -5.55 -17.65 9.51
CA ALA A 76 -4.15 -17.27 9.65
C ALA A 76 -3.87 -16.51 10.97
N ASN A 77 -4.77 -15.60 11.36
CA ASN A 77 -4.64 -14.87 12.61
C ASN A 77 -4.87 -15.77 13.83
N ALA A 78 -5.82 -16.72 13.75
CA ALA A 78 -6.03 -17.73 14.79
C ALA A 78 -4.80 -18.63 15.01
N ASP A 79 -4.03 -18.88 13.95
CA ASP A 79 -2.78 -19.64 13.99
C ASP A 79 -1.54 -18.79 14.39
N GLY A 80 -1.75 -17.55 14.85
CA GLY A 80 -0.70 -16.66 15.35
C GLY A 80 -0.17 -15.64 14.34
N GLY A 81 -0.89 -15.45 13.23
CA GLY A 81 -0.57 -14.48 12.21
C GLY A 81 0.68 -14.83 11.40
N ILE A 82 1.23 -13.85 10.69
CA ILE A 82 2.42 -14.01 9.85
C ILE A 82 3.56 -13.21 10.46
N CYS A 83 4.65 -13.89 10.83
CA CYS A 83 5.77 -13.27 11.55
C CYS A 83 5.32 -12.52 12.81
N GLY A 84 4.33 -13.07 13.53
CA GLY A 84 3.75 -12.46 14.73
C GLY A 84 2.89 -11.21 14.48
N ARG A 85 2.40 -11.02 13.25
CA ARG A 85 1.55 -9.90 12.85
C ARG A 85 0.20 -10.40 12.36
N ASP A 86 -0.86 -9.71 12.76
CA ASP A 86 -2.21 -10.00 12.29
C ASP A 86 -2.41 -9.49 10.86
N LEU A 87 -3.08 -10.29 10.04
CA LEU A 87 -3.52 -9.89 8.72
C LEU A 87 -4.78 -9.03 8.81
N LYS A 88 -4.83 -7.97 7.99
CA LYS A 88 -5.99 -7.08 7.82
C LYS A 88 -6.32 -6.93 6.33
N LEU A 89 -7.60 -6.73 6.02
CA LEU A 89 -8.07 -6.48 4.65
C LEU A 89 -8.60 -5.05 4.50
N GLU A 90 -8.03 -4.28 3.59
CA GLU A 90 -8.57 -3.01 3.10
C GLU A 90 -9.43 -3.29 1.86
N ILE A 91 -10.76 -3.31 2.04
CA ILE A 91 -11.72 -3.72 1.01
C ILE A 91 -12.35 -2.48 0.37
N VAL A 92 -12.24 -2.36 -0.96
CA VAL A 92 -12.88 -1.31 -1.76
C VAL A 92 -13.68 -1.88 -2.93
N ASP A 93 -14.80 -1.24 -3.23
CA ASP A 93 -15.71 -1.65 -4.31
C ASP A 93 -15.59 -0.73 -5.52
N HIS A 94 -15.18 -1.28 -6.66
CA HIS A 94 -15.11 -0.55 -7.93
C HIS A 94 -16.36 -0.72 -8.81
N GLY A 95 -17.31 -1.59 -8.43
CA GLY A 95 -18.57 -1.77 -9.15
C GLY A 95 -18.41 -2.23 -10.61
N TYR A 96 -17.30 -2.91 -10.92
CA TYR A 96 -16.87 -3.29 -12.28
C TYR A 96 -16.73 -2.13 -13.29
N LYS A 97 -16.56 -0.89 -12.82
CA LYS A 97 -16.34 0.29 -13.67
C LYS A 97 -14.85 0.47 -13.93
N ALA A 98 -14.45 0.57 -15.21
CA ALA A 98 -13.04 0.65 -15.59
C ALA A 98 -12.31 1.90 -15.03
N ASP A 99 -13.02 3.01 -14.82
CA ASP A 99 -12.40 4.26 -14.34
C ASP A 99 -12.30 4.36 -12.81
N THR A 100 -13.19 3.71 -12.07
CA THR A 100 -13.23 3.78 -10.60
C THR A 100 -11.92 3.35 -9.90
N PRO A 101 -11.20 2.29 -10.36
CA PRO A 101 -9.90 1.90 -9.83
C PRO A 101 -8.85 3.02 -9.83
N LYS A 102 -8.88 3.93 -10.82
CA LYS A 102 -7.93 5.05 -10.91
C LYS A 102 -8.03 6.00 -9.71
N THR A 103 -9.22 6.06 -9.08
CA THR A 103 -9.46 6.85 -7.87
C THR A 103 -9.26 6.02 -6.60
N LEU A 104 -9.62 4.73 -6.61
CA LEU A 104 -9.52 3.89 -5.42
C LEU A 104 -8.09 3.44 -5.13
N TYR A 105 -7.31 3.09 -6.15
CA TYR A 105 -5.95 2.57 -5.96
C TYR A 105 -5.04 3.55 -5.19
N PRO A 106 -4.97 4.85 -5.53
CA PRO A 106 -4.14 5.81 -4.77
C PRO A 106 -4.55 5.99 -3.31
N GLN A 107 -5.77 5.58 -2.91
CA GLN A 107 -6.23 5.68 -1.53
C GLN A 107 -5.82 4.49 -0.67
N ILE A 108 -5.60 3.32 -1.30
CA ILE A 108 -5.25 2.07 -0.61
C ILE A 108 -3.77 1.71 -0.77
N GLU A 109 -3.15 2.02 -1.91
CA GLU A 109 -1.73 1.74 -2.19
C GLU A 109 -0.77 2.18 -1.07
N PRO A 110 -0.90 3.39 -0.47
CA PRO A 110 0.03 3.80 0.60
C PRO A 110 -0.23 3.10 1.94
N LYS A 111 -1.22 2.19 2.02
CA LYS A 111 -1.63 1.51 3.26
C LYS A 111 -1.50 0.00 3.19
N VAL A 112 -1.31 -0.59 2.00
CA VAL A 112 -1.36 -2.05 1.81
C VAL A 112 -0.04 -2.57 1.29
N LEU A 113 0.40 -3.73 1.80
CA LEU A 113 1.61 -4.41 1.33
C LEU A 113 1.44 -4.92 -0.11
N GLY A 114 0.21 -5.23 -0.50
CA GLY A 114 -0.14 -5.69 -1.83
C GLY A 114 -1.63 -5.96 -1.96
N LEU A 115 -2.07 -6.28 -3.17
CA LEU A 115 -3.45 -6.67 -3.45
C LEU A 115 -3.56 -8.19 -3.49
N VAL A 116 -4.35 -8.78 -2.59
CA VAL A 116 -4.67 -10.21 -2.60
C VAL A 116 -5.84 -10.52 -3.53
N GLN A 117 -6.64 -9.50 -3.84
CA GLN A 117 -7.75 -9.60 -4.78
C GLN A 117 -7.85 -8.33 -5.63
N LEU A 118 -7.92 -8.53 -6.94
CA LEU A 118 -8.21 -7.52 -7.94
C LEU A 118 -9.14 -8.11 -8.99
N VAL A 119 -10.43 -7.80 -8.92
CA VAL A 119 -11.44 -8.42 -9.79
C VAL A 119 -11.70 -7.61 -11.05
N GLY A 120 -11.57 -8.28 -12.21
CA GLY A 120 -11.99 -7.76 -13.51
C GLY A 120 -10.82 -7.37 -14.41
N SER A 121 -10.83 -7.84 -15.65
CA SER A 121 -9.80 -7.42 -16.62
C SER A 121 -9.86 -5.92 -16.97
N PRO A 122 -11.05 -5.29 -17.12
CA PRO A 122 -11.14 -3.87 -17.46
C PRO A 122 -10.56 -2.94 -16.39
N VAL A 123 -10.53 -3.34 -15.12
CA VAL A 123 -9.97 -2.50 -14.04
C VAL A 123 -8.45 -2.40 -14.06
N THR A 124 -7.79 -3.29 -14.83
CA THR A 124 -6.34 -3.26 -15.10
C THR A 124 -5.99 -2.72 -16.49
N ALA A 125 -7.00 -2.42 -17.31
CA ALA A 125 -6.79 -1.93 -18.67
C ALA A 125 -6.33 -0.46 -18.65
N ARG A 126 -5.52 -0.08 -19.66
CA ARG A 126 -4.92 1.25 -19.79
C ARG A 126 -5.91 2.28 -20.33
#